data_AF-A0A2A6RDR3-F1
#
_entry.id   AF-A0A2A6RDR3-F1
#
_cell.length_a   1.000
_cell.length_b   1.000
_cell.length_c   1.000
_cell.angle_alpha   90.00
_cell.angle_beta   90.00
_cell.angle_gamma   90.00
#
_symmetry.space_group_name_H-M   'P 1'
#
loop_
_entity.id
_entity.type
_entity.pdbx_description
1 polymer ?
#
loop_
_entity_poly.entity_id
_entity_poly.type
_entity_poly.pdbx_seq_one_letter_code
_entity_poly.pdbx_strand_id
1 'polypeptide(L)'
;MRGCEASASAPITLEHGASSRMRTPMFGNLQSTIYNLKWHEKEHRLMSYAYRRELLDLLRGYRSAQVLIVCTELGVFEALAAGPANAQELGAQLKQRPEVLERLLNAAVALGLLELQHERRYANGPVAAACLSGTGPFFIGNLVRREANFYERWGQLGPTVRGEVAAGGTYVTDRAPDPTWVRRFELGLYDVARTSAPLVAELLAPLMPSNVAPRVLDIGGGHGAYSMALAQRYPTLTATIFELPPVIPVAQELVAASGLTERVALQSGDFKQDHLGTGYHLALLFGILTHQTTDEAVALLTKVHAALEPGGAVVIHNFLLNSDRVGPLDATLFDLHMLLANKTGAAYTSDELAAWLEAAGFTKPETLMLNEPEPLRLLVARKRS
;
A
#
# COMPACT_ATOMS: atom_id res chain seq x y z
N MET A 1 35.54 46.92 19.07
CA MET A 1 36.71 47.36 18.30
C MET A 1 36.46 46.98 16.84
N ARG A 2 36.35 48.02 15.98
CA ARG A 2 36.59 48.13 14.51
C ARG A 2 36.28 46.89 13.64
N GLY A 3 35.35 46.92 12.66
CA GLY A 3 35.30 47.78 11.45
C GLY A 3 36.07 47.10 10.31
N CYS A 4 35.74 47.11 9.00
CA CYS A 4 34.78 47.84 8.17
C CYS A 4 34.71 47.16 6.77
N GLU A 5 33.55 47.32 6.10
CA GLU A 5 33.29 47.64 4.67
C GLU A 5 33.74 46.68 3.53
N ALA A 6 32.89 46.19 2.61
CA ALA A 6 31.86 46.76 1.71
C ALA A 6 32.44 47.48 0.47
N SER A 7 32.14 46.97 -0.74
CA SER A 7 31.73 47.81 -1.88
C SER A 7 31.06 46.98 -2.98
N ALA A 8 29.97 47.51 -3.51
CA ALA A 8 29.23 47.04 -4.69
C ALA A 8 29.31 48.13 -5.77
N SER A 9 29.23 47.77 -7.05
CA SER A 9 28.64 48.61 -8.11
C SER A 9 28.41 47.80 -9.40
N ALA A 10 27.31 48.13 -10.09
CA ALA A 10 26.69 47.40 -11.19
C ALA A 10 26.90 48.12 -12.57
N PRO A 11 26.04 47.99 -13.60
CA PRO A 11 26.30 47.30 -14.87
C PRO A 11 26.30 48.22 -16.12
N ILE A 12 26.62 47.69 -17.31
CA ILE A 12 26.47 48.43 -18.58
C ILE A 12 25.82 47.52 -19.66
N THR A 13 24.67 47.97 -20.15
CA THR A 13 23.94 47.57 -21.37
C THR A 13 24.48 48.32 -22.59
N LEU A 14 24.30 47.76 -23.81
CA LEU A 14 24.01 48.52 -25.04
C LEU A 14 23.55 47.58 -26.17
N GLU A 15 22.32 47.79 -26.65
CA GLU A 15 21.78 47.33 -27.95
C GLU A 15 22.24 48.25 -29.10
N HIS A 16 22.27 47.74 -30.34
CA HIS A 16 21.62 48.28 -31.57
C HIS A 16 22.31 47.78 -32.86
N GLY A 17 21.53 47.49 -33.90
CA GLY A 17 22.00 47.63 -35.30
C GLY A 17 21.52 46.57 -36.30
N ALA A 18 20.66 46.97 -37.22
CA ALA A 18 19.91 46.13 -38.17
C ALA A 18 20.56 45.94 -39.56
N SER A 19 20.02 44.95 -40.30
CA SER A 19 19.74 44.94 -41.75
C SER A 19 20.89 44.79 -42.78
N SER A 20 20.86 43.68 -43.56
CA SER A 20 20.58 43.70 -45.03
C SER A 20 21.26 42.57 -45.86
N ARG A 21 20.41 41.63 -46.31
CA ARG A 21 20.30 40.98 -47.65
C ARG A 21 21.47 40.23 -48.34
N MET A 22 21.10 38.97 -48.62
CA MET A 22 21.31 38.17 -49.85
C MET A 22 22.72 37.68 -50.20
N ARG A 23 22.89 36.35 -50.11
CA ARG A 23 23.00 35.45 -51.28
C ARG A 23 22.98 33.99 -50.79
N THR A 24 21.96 33.24 -51.17
CA THR A 24 22.04 31.78 -51.16
C THR A 24 22.98 31.37 -52.28
N PRO A 25 23.89 30.42 -52.03
CA PRO A 25 23.97 29.28 -52.91
C PRO A 25 23.64 28.01 -52.13
N MET A 26 22.72 27.24 -52.72
CA MET A 26 22.51 25.83 -52.41
C MET A 26 23.85 25.09 -52.39
N PHE A 27 24.35 24.77 -51.20
CA PHE A 27 25.04 23.51 -50.94
C PHE A 27 24.66 23.11 -49.52
N GLY A 28 23.61 22.29 -49.43
CA GLY A 28 23.19 21.64 -48.20
C GLY A 28 24.40 20.96 -47.58
N ASN A 29 24.73 21.39 -46.38
CA ASN A 29 25.93 21.01 -45.66
C ASN A 29 25.77 19.54 -45.22
N LEU A 30 26.13 18.62 -46.13
CA LEU A 30 26.01 17.17 -45.92
C LEU A 30 26.72 16.75 -44.63
N GLN A 31 27.81 17.43 -44.26
CA GLN A 31 28.50 17.18 -43.00
C GLN A 31 27.69 17.60 -41.76
N SER A 32 26.97 18.72 -41.76
CA SER A 32 26.11 19.09 -40.62
C SER A 32 24.87 18.20 -40.54
N THR A 33 24.31 17.77 -41.68
CA THR A 33 23.21 16.81 -41.72
C THR A 33 23.65 15.41 -41.29
N ILE A 34 24.83 14.94 -41.73
CA ILE A 34 25.41 13.64 -41.30
C ILE A 34 25.83 13.69 -39.83
N TYR A 35 26.37 14.81 -39.35
CA TYR A 35 26.70 14.98 -37.93
C TYR A 35 25.42 14.97 -37.10
N ASN A 36 24.40 15.75 -37.45
CA ASN A 36 23.11 15.73 -36.75
C ASN A 36 22.42 14.35 -36.83
N LEU A 37 22.47 13.66 -37.97
CA LEU A 37 21.97 12.27 -38.09
C LEU A 37 22.76 11.30 -37.20
N LYS A 38 24.09 11.36 -37.18
CA LYS A 38 24.93 10.50 -36.33
C LYS A 38 24.79 10.82 -34.84
N TRP A 39 24.56 12.08 -34.48
CA TRP A 39 24.28 12.49 -33.10
C TRP A 39 22.90 12.04 -32.65
N HIS A 40 21.86 12.27 -33.46
CA HIS A 40 20.53 11.74 -33.17
C HIS A 40 20.51 10.21 -33.15
N GLU A 41 21.27 9.53 -34.00
CA GLU A 41 21.41 8.07 -33.98
C GLU A 41 22.14 7.58 -32.72
N LYS A 42 23.16 8.31 -32.25
CA LYS A 42 23.88 8.00 -31.00
C LYS A 42 22.99 8.25 -29.77
N GLU A 43 22.28 9.37 -29.71
CA GLU A 43 21.32 9.69 -28.65
C GLU A 43 20.17 8.67 -28.64
N HIS A 44 19.60 8.35 -29.80
CA HIS A 44 18.57 7.34 -29.95
C HIS A 44 19.05 5.94 -29.49
N ARG A 45 20.30 5.57 -29.81
CA ARG A 45 20.92 4.33 -29.32
C ARG A 45 21.11 4.36 -27.80
N LEU A 46 21.60 5.46 -27.23
CA LEU A 46 21.77 5.60 -25.77
C LEU A 46 20.43 5.53 -25.04
N MET A 47 19.39 6.18 -25.55
CA MET A 47 18.02 6.09 -25.05
C MET A 47 17.48 4.65 -25.14
N SER A 48 17.73 3.96 -26.25
CA SER A 48 17.34 2.55 -26.41
C SER A 48 18.03 1.63 -25.38
N TYR A 49 19.29 1.91 -25.02
CA TYR A 49 19.96 1.18 -23.94
C TYR A 49 19.37 1.48 -22.56
N ALA A 50 18.98 2.72 -22.30
CA ALA A 50 18.31 3.10 -21.05
C ALA A 50 16.96 2.38 -20.91
N TYR A 51 16.09 2.45 -21.93
CA TYR A 51 14.81 1.73 -21.93
C TYR A 51 14.98 0.21 -21.83
N ARG A 52 16.01 -0.34 -22.48
CA ARG A 52 16.33 -1.77 -22.34
C ARG A 52 16.71 -2.13 -20.90
N ARG A 53 17.46 -1.26 -20.20
CA ARG A 53 17.80 -1.48 -18.79
C ARG A 53 16.56 -1.44 -17.91
N GLU A 54 15.67 -0.48 -18.10
CA GLU A 54 14.39 -0.40 -17.38
C GLU A 54 13.54 -1.67 -17.56
N LEU A 55 13.42 -2.17 -18.79
CA LEU A 55 12.71 -3.43 -19.07
C LEU A 55 13.40 -4.65 -18.43
N LEU A 56 14.73 -4.68 -18.40
CA LEU A 56 15.48 -5.75 -17.74
C LEU A 56 15.31 -5.70 -16.22
N ASP A 57 15.23 -4.51 -15.63
CA ASP A 57 15.01 -4.32 -14.21
C ASP A 57 13.60 -4.78 -13.83
N LEU A 58 12.58 -4.39 -14.62
CA LEU A 58 11.21 -4.88 -14.47
C LEU A 58 11.14 -6.42 -14.59
N LEU A 59 11.73 -6.98 -15.64
CA LEU A 59 11.76 -8.43 -15.88
C LEU A 59 12.44 -9.21 -14.75
N ARG A 60 13.41 -8.62 -14.06
CA ARG A 60 14.20 -9.27 -13.01
C ARG A 60 13.70 -8.96 -11.60
N GLY A 61 12.77 -8.03 -11.44
CA GLY A 61 12.26 -7.58 -10.13
C GLY A 61 11.79 -8.72 -9.23
N TYR A 62 11.22 -9.78 -9.81
CA TYR A 62 10.78 -10.98 -9.10
C TYR A 62 11.91 -11.64 -8.29
N ARG A 63 13.17 -11.56 -8.76
CA ARG A 63 14.33 -12.18 -8.11
C ARG A 63 14.68 -11.43 -6.83
N SER A 64 14.68 -10.10 -6.89
CA SER A 64 14.95 -9.24 -5.74
C SER A 64 13.86 -9.41 -4.68
N ALA A 65 12.59 -9.45 -5.10
CA ALA A 65 11.46 -9.72 -4.21
C ALA A 65 11.61 -11.09 -3.51
N GLN A 66 12.01 -12.14 -4.24
CA GLN A 66 12.23 -13.46 -3.67
C GLN A 66 13.37 -13.51 -2.64
N VAL A 67 14.46 -12.76 -2.84
CA VAL A 67 15.51 -12.67 -1.82
C VAL A 67 14.97 -12.07 -0.52
N LEU A 68 14.21 -10.97 -0.61
CA LEU A 68 13.58 -10.34 0.56
C LEU A 68 12.59 -11.29 1.27
N ILE A 69 11.73 -11.96 0.50
CA ILE A 69 10.74 -12.91 1.00
C ILE A 69 11.44 -14.07 1.73
N VAL A 70 12.39 -14.74 1.08
CA VAL A 70 13.06 -15.92 1.65
C VAL A 70 13.90 -15.55 2.87
N CYS A 71 14.62 -14.42 2.85
CA CYS A 71 15.33 -13.94 4.05
C CYS A 71 14.37 -13.72 5.24
N THR A 72 13.19 -13.15 5.00
CA THR A 72 12.17 -12.92 6.03
C THR A 72 11.52 -14.22 6.53
N GLU A 73 11.24 -15.16 5.63
CA GLU A 73 10.65 -16.47 5.98
C GLU A 73 11.64 -17.34 6.77
N LEU A 74 12.93 -17.28 6.44
CA LEU A 74 13.97 -17.99 7.17
C LEU A 74 14.33 -17.32 8.51
N GLY A 75 13.84 -16.10 8.79
CA GLY A 75 14.16 -15.37 10.02
C GLY A 75 15.58 -14.79 10.05
N VAL A 76 16.16 -14.47 8.89
CA VAL A 76 17.52 -13.95 8.77
C VAL A 76 17.66 -12.60 9.49
N PHE A 77 16.71 -11.70 9.29
CA PHE A 77 16.78 -10.35 9.84
C PHE A 77 16.62 -10.35 11.35
N GLU A 78 15.74 -11.20 11.89
CA GLU A 78 15.56 -11.39 13.33
C GLU A 78 16.79 -12.05 13.97
N ALA A 79 17.41 -13.03 13.33
CA ALA A 79 18.63 -13.65 13.84
C ALA A 79 19.79 -12.63 13.94
N LEU A 80 19.90 -11.74 12.95
CA LEU A 80 20.92 -10.69 12.90
C LEU A 80 20.59 -9.48 13.79
N ALA A 81 19.40 -9.41 14.41
CA ALA A 81 19.06 -8.37 15.38
C ALA A 81 19.93 -8.43 16.64
N ALA A 82 20.40 -9.63 17.01
CA ALA A 82 21.28 -9.84 18.16
C ALA A 82 22.74 -9.41 17.90
N GLY A 83 23.09 -9.17 16.64
CA GLY A 83 24.42 -8.76 16.22
C GLY A 83 24.85 -9.44 14.91
N PRO A 84 25.97 -9.01 14.31
CA PRO A 84 26.47 -9.62 13.09
C PRO A 84 26.80 -11.10 13.30
N ALA A 85 26.68 -11.93 12.26
CA ALA A 85 26.99 -13.37 12.29
C ALA A 85 27.47 -13.88 10.93
N ASN A 86 28.27 -14.94 10.89
CA ASN A 86 28.68 -15.58 9.63
C ASN A 86 27.66 -16.66 9.18
N ALA A 87 27.84 -17.20 7.98
CA ALA A 87 26.91 -18.18 7.41
C ALA A 87 26.87 -19.52 8.17
N GLN A 88 27.93 -19.90 8.89
CA GLN A 88 27.96 -21.12 9.72
C GLN A 88 27.11 -20.93 10.98
N GLU A 89 27.29 -19.81 11.66
CA GLU A 89 26.51 -19.41 12.85
C GLU A 89 25.02 -19.31 12.50
N LEU A 90 24.68 -18.58 11.43
CA LEU A 90 23.30 -18.45 10.97
C LEU A 90 22.73 -19.77 10.46
N GLY A 91 23.53 -20.59 9.75
CA GLY A 91 23.11 -21.91 9.29
C GLY A 91 22.72 -22.83 10.45
N ALA A 92 23.52 -22.85 11.52
CA ALA A 92 23.21 -23.60 12.73
C ALA A 92 21.94 -23.09 13.43
N GLN A 93 21.80 -21.77 13.57
CA GLN A 93 20.64 -21.15 14.23
C GLN A 93 19.33 -21.36 13.45
N LEU A 94 19.37 -21.14 12.14
CA LEU A 94 18.20 -21.19 11.25
C LEU A 94 17.95 -22.59 10.66
N LYS A 95 18.78 -23.58 11.03
CA LYS A 95 18.75 -24.96 10.53
C LYS A 95 18.87 -25.04 9.00
N GLN A 96 19.74 -24.22 8.43
CA GLN A 96 20.02 -24.15 7.00
C GLN A 96 21.43 -24.62 6.67
N ARG A 97 21.63 -25.03 5.43
CA ARG A 97 22.96 -25.38 4.92
C ARG A 97 23.80 -24.11 4.72
N PRO A 98 24.94 -23.95 5.41
CA PRO A 98 25.74 -22.73 5.38
C PRO A 98 26.13 -22.28 3.97
N GLU A 99 26.51 -23.21 3.08
CA GLU A 99 26.95 -22.92 1.72
C GLU A 99 25.82 -22.40 0.82
N VAL A 100 24.58 -22.81 1.07
CA VAL A 100 23.41 -22.33 0.34
C VAL A 100 22.96 -20.99 0.91
N LEU A 101 22.91 -20.89 2.25
CA LEU A 101 22.54 -19.68 2.95
C LEU A 101 23.49 -18.53 2.60
N GLU A 102 24.81 -18.77 2.55
CA GLU A 102 25.79 -17.76 2.17
C GLU A 102 25.50 -17.11 0.81
N ARG A 103 25.04 -17.89 -0.18
CA ARG A 103 24.67 -17.35 -1.50
C ARG A 103 23.47 -16.42 -1.42
N LEU A 104 22.48 -16.75 -0.59
CA LEU A 104 21.33 -15.90 -0.31
C LEU A 104 21.76 -14.62 0.41
N LEU A 105 22.59 -14.74 1.45
CA LEU A 105 23.11 -13.61 2.22
C LEU A 105 23.93 -12.65 1.34
N ASN A 106 24.77 -13.18 0.43
CA ASN A 106 25.51 -12.35 -0.52
C ASN A 106 24.59 -11.57 -1.47
N ALA A 107 23.48 -12.18 -1.92
CA ALA A 107 22.48 -11.45 -2.71
C ALA A 107 21.76 -10.38 -1.88
N ALA A 108 21.43 -10.67 -0.62
CA ALA A 108 20.83 -9.70 0.30
C ALA A 108 21.77 -8.51 0.60
N VAL A 109 23.09 -8.75 0.69
CA VAL A 109 24.10 -7.68 0.76
C VAL A 109 24.10 -6.84 -0.52
N ALA A 110 24.10 -7.48 -1.70
CA ALA A 110 24.07 -6.77 -2.98
C ALA A 110 22.79 -5.94 -3.19
N LEU A 111 21.69 -6.32 -2.56
CA LEU A 111 20.42 -5.57 -2.52
C LEU A 111 20.38 -4.47 -1.46
N GLY A 112 21.42 -4.35 -0.61
CA GLY A 112 21.46 -3.40 0.50
C GLY A 112 20.56 -3.75 1.69
N LEU A 113 20.02 -4.97 1.73
CA LEU A 113 19.24 -5.47 2.87
C LEU A 113 20.15 -5.85 4.03
N LEU A 114 21.34 -6.38 3.72
CA LEU A 114 22.37 -6.71 4.68
C LEU A 114 23.65 -5.92 4.39
N GLU A 115 24.52 -5.84 5.38
CA GLU A 115 25.88 -5.36 5.23
C GLU A 115 26.87 -6.50 5.45
N LEU A 116 27.98 -6.44 4.74
CA LEU A 116 29.10 -7.31 4.93
C LEU A 116 30.17 -6.59 5.76
N GLN A 117 30.51 -7.19 6.90
CA GLN A 117 31.56 -6.73 7.79
C GLN A 117 32.84 -7.59 7.67
N HIS A 118 33.84 -7.24 8.47
CA HIS A 118 35.09 -7.98 8.59
C HIS A 118 34.84 -9.47 8.89
N GLU A 119 35.78 -10.33 8.49
CA GLU A 119 35.73 -11.78 8.74
C GLU A 119 34.47 -12.49 8.19
N ARG A 120 33.91 -11.99 7.08
CA ARG A 120 32.72 -12.57 6.43
C ARG A 120 31.47 -12.62 7.33
N ARG A 121 31.32 -11.63 8.22
CA ARG A 121 30.15 -11.51 9.09
C ARG A 121 29.10 -10.61 8.42
N TYR A 122 27.85 -11.04 8.43
CA TYR A 122 26.71 -10.31 7.90
C TYR A 122 26.01 -9.57 9.02
N ALA A 123 25.51 -8.37 8.76
CA ALA A 123 24.69 -7.59 9.68
C ALA A 123 23.45 -7.06 8.95
N ASN A 124 22.39 -6.70 9.67
CA ASN A 124 21.27 -5.98 9.06
C ASN A 124 21.75 -4.63 8.51
N GLY A 125 21.42 -4.34 7.25
CA GLY A 125 21.55 -2.99 6.72
C GLY A 125 20.52 -2.05 7.34
N PRO A 126 20.65 -0.72 7.16
CA PRO A 126 19.78 0.26 7.83
C PRO A 126 18.28 0.05 7.57
N VAL A 127 17.91 -0.31 6.33
CA VAL A 127 16.52 -0.56 5.94
C VAL A 127 15.97 -1.82 6.63
N ALA A 128 16.73 -2.92 6.63
CA ALA A 128 16.29 -4.15 7.30
C ALA A 128 16.24 -4.00 8.82
N ALA A 129 17.19 -3.27 9.41
CA ALA A 129 17.20 -2.99 10.84
C ALA A 129 15.96 -2.19 11.29
N ALA A 130 15.54 -1.21 10.47
CA ALA A 130 14.37 -0.38 10.76
C ALA A 130 13.03 -1.11 10.54
N CYS A 131 12.95 -1.95 9.51
CA CYS A 131 11.67 -2.44 8.99
C CYS A 131 11.46 -3.97 9.06
N LEU A 132 12.49 -4.77 9.32
CA LEU A 132 12.42 -6.23 9.19
C LEU A 132 12.92 -7.02 10.40
N SER A 133 13.60 -6.39 11.37
CA SER A 133 14.17 -7.09 12.53
C SER A 133 13.59 -6.70 13.90
N GLY A 134 12.58 -5.81 13.94
CA GLY A 134 12.00 -5.28 15.18
C GLY A 134 10.50 -5.49 15.29
N THR A 135 9.87 -4.84 16.28
CA THR A 135 8.40 -4.85 16.49
C THR A 135 7.79 -3.44 16.45
N GLY A 136 8.61 -2.45 16.08
CA GLY A 136 8.23 -1.03 15.99
C GLY A 136 7.16 -0.74 14.94
N PRO A 137 6.65 0.49 14.88
CA PRO A 137 5.55 0.88 13.98
C PRO A 137 5.88 0.75 12.49
N PHE A 138 7.16 0.71 12.12
CA PHE A 138 7.63 0.55 10.74
C PHE A 138 7.99 -0.90 10.37
N PHE A 139 7.73 -1.85 11.26
CA PHE A 139 7.94 -3.27 10.95
C PHE A 139 6.95 -3.74 9.88
N ILE A 140 7.47 -4.37 8.82
CA ILE A 140 6.69 -4.90 7.69
C ILE A 140 6.96 -6.38 7.43
N GLY A 141 7.58 -7.10 8.36
CA GLY A 141 7.94 -8.51 8.16
C GLY A 141 6.73 -9.42 7.97
N ASN A 142 5.57 -9.12 8.57
CA ASN A 142 4.36 -9.91 8.32
C ASN A 142 3.81 -9.62 6.93
N LEU A 143 3.88 -8.36 6.47
CA LEU A 143 3.52 -8.00 5.10
C LEU A 143 4.37 -8.79 4.09
N VAL A 144 5.69 -8.82 4.26
CA VAL A 144 6.59 -9.58 3.38
C VAL A 144 6.25 -11.07 3.37
N ARG A 145 5.93 -11.68 4.53
CA ARG A 145 5.49 -13.09 4.61
C ARG A 145 4.17 -13.33 3.89
N ARG A 146 3.23 -12.38 3.97
CA ARG A 146 1.97 -12.44 3.21
C ARG A 146 2.23 -12.40 1.71
N GLU A 147 3.14 -11.54 1.24
CA GLU A 147 3.49 -11.43 -0.17
C GLU A 147 4.09 -12.73 -0.75
N ALA A 148 4.67 -13.62 0.07
CA ALA A 148 5.10 -14.95 -0.36
C ALA A 148 3.95 -15.75 -1.01
N ASN A 149 2.77 -15.73 -0.38
CA ASN A 149 1.59 -16.42 -0.89
C ASN A 149 1.08 -15.80 -2.20
N PHE A 150 1.16 -14.47 -2.32
CA PHE A 150 0.74 -13.78 -3.53
C PHE A 150 1.75 -13.93 -4.66
N TYR A 151 3.04 -14.00 -4.36
CA TYR A 151 4.07 -14.25 -5.35
C TYR A 151 3.78 -15.51 -6.19
N GLU A 152 3.41 -16.61 -5.53
CA GLU A 152 2.99 -17.84 -6.22
C GLU A 152 1.74 -17.63 -7.07
N ARG A 153 0.75 -16.90 -6.54
CA ARG A 153 -0.51 -16.59 -7.21
C ARG A 153 -0.31 -15.73 -8.46
N TRP A 154 0.55 -14.72 -8.41
CA TRP A 154 0.91 -13.88 -9.55
C TRP A 154 1.59 -14.66 -10.68
N GLY A 155 2.25 -15.79 -10.37
CA GLY A 155 2.74 -16.74 -11.36
C GLY A 155 1.64 -17.34 -12.26
N GLN A 156 0.38 -17.30 -11.82
CA GLN A 156 -0.78 -17.81 -12.57
C GLN A 156 -1.44 -16.77 -13.49
N LEU A 157 -0.92 -15.53 -13.56
CA LEU A 157 -1.54 -14.48 -14.37
C LEU A 157 -1.66 -14.85 -15.85
N GLY A 158 -0.61 -15.44 -16.44
CA GLY A 158 -0.62 -15.87 -17.84
C GLY A 158 -1.72 -16.91 -18.14
N PRO A 159 -1.77 -18.04 -17.42
CA PRO A 159 -2.86 -19.02 -17.53
C PRO A 159 -4.26 -18.42 -17.32
N THR A 160 -4.45 -17.54 -16.33
CA THR A 160 -5.74 -16.88 -16.06
C THR A 160 -6.18 -16.02 -17.25
N VAL A 161 -5.28 -15.22 -17.83
CA VAL A 161 -5.57 -14.38 -19.01
C VAL A 161 -5.95 -15.23 -20.23
N ARG A 162 -5.36 -16.42 -20.39
CA ARG A 162 -5.71 -17.36 -21.47
C ARG A 162 -6.98 -18.16 -21.20
N GLY A 163 -7.58 -18.03 -20.01
CA GLY A 163 -8.75 -18.79 -19.59
C GLY A 163 -8.45 -20.26 -19.25
N GLU A 164 -7.19 -20.62 -19.05
CA GLU A 164 -6.75 -21.99 -18.68
C GLU A 164 -7.03 -22.28 -17.21
N VAL A 165 -6.99 -21.24 -16.38
CA VAL A 165 -7.32 -21.27 -14.95
C VAL A 165 -8.44 -20.26 -14.73
N ALA A 166 -9.44 -20.64 -13.93
CA ALA A 166 -10.53 -19.73 -13.60
C ALA A 166 -10.00 -18.52 -12.81
N ALA A 167 -10.52 -17.33 -13.14
CA ALA A 167 -10.38 -16.15 -12.31
C ALA A 167 -10.88 -16.44 -10.88
N GLY A 168 -10.30 -15.73 -9.90
CA GLY A 168 -10.53 -15.97 -8.47
C GLY A 168 -9.80 -17.18 -7.88
N GLY A 169 -8.86 -17.77 -8.63
CA GLY A 169 -7.93 -18.79 -8.15
C GLY A 169 -8.53 -20.20 -7.94
N THR A 170 -7.64 -21.19 -7.89
CA THR A 170 -7.91 -22.59 -7.51
C THR A 170 -7.44 -22.92 -6.10
N TYR A 171 -6.75 -22.00 -5.41
CA TYR A 171 -6.20 -22.22 -4.08
C TYR A 171 -7.33 -22.27 -3.04
N VAL A 172 -7.35 -23.38 -2.30
CA VAL A 172 -8.36 -23.76 -1.31
C VAL A 172 -8.46 -22.78 -0.13
N THR A 173 -7.47 -21.87 0.03
CA THR A 173 -7.34 -20.93 1.16
C THR A 173 -8.48 -19.92 1.28
N ASP A 174 -9.16 -19.60 0.18
CA ASP A 174 -10.18 -18.54 0.17
C ASP A 174 -11.61 -19.11 0.36
N ARG A 175 -11.78 -20.44 0.35
CA ARG A 175 -13.07 -21.13 0.58
C ARG A 175 -13.16 -21.88 1.91
N ALA A 176 -12.01 -22.21 2.51
CA ALA A 176 -11.89 -22.71 3.86
C ALA A 176 -10.74 -21.94 4.51
N PRO A 177 -11.01 -21.00 5.43
CA PRO A 177 -9.99 -20.09 5.93
C PRO A 177 -9.03 -20.86 6.82
N ASP A 178 -7.91 -21.29 6.24
CA ASP A 178 -6.77 -21.79 6.99
C ASP A 178 -6.41 -20.72 8.04
N PRO A 179 -6.49 -21.02 9.35
CA PRO A 179 -6.19 -20.04 10.38
C PRO A 179 -4.78 -19.45 10.26
N THR A 180 -3.84 -20.20 9.68
CA THR A 180 -2.47 -19.73 9.41
C THR A 180 -2.47 -18.64 8.36
N TRP A 181 -3.21 -18.85 7.26
CA TRP A 181 -3.38 -17.85 6.21
C TRP A 181 -4.11 -16.61 6.73
N VAL A 182 -5.23 -16.78 7.43
CA VAL A 182 -5.99 -15.64 8.00
C VAL A 182 -5.08 -14.79 8.87
N ARG A 183 -4.36 -15.42 9.81
CA ARG A 183 -3.42 -14.70 10.68
C ARG A 183 -2.35 -13.96 9.88
N ARG A 184 -1.76 -14.61 8.88
CA ARG A 184 -0.72 -14.00 8.04
C ARG A 184 -1.27 -12.80 7.26
N PHE A 185 -2.48 -12.93 6.71
CA PHE A 185 -3.15 -11.87 5.96
C PHE A 185 -3.42 -10.65 6.85
N GLU A 186 -4.04 -10.87 8.01
CA GLU A 186 -4.37 -9.81 8.98
C GLU A 186 -3.14 -9.12 9.55
N LEU A 187 -2.11 -9.86 9.96
CA LEU A 187 -0.88 -9.25 10.48
C LEU A 187 -0.12 -8.48 9.39
N GLY A 188 -0.17 -8.94 8.14
CA GLY A 188 0.42 -8.21 7.02
C GLY A 188 -0.28 -6.89 6.73
N LEU A 189 -1.60 -6.84 6.82
CA LEU A 189 -2.36 -5.59 6.73
C LEU A 189 -2.16 -4.70 7.96
N TYR A 190 -2.06 -5.30 9.14
CA TYR A 190 -1.77 -4.58 10.38
C TYR A 190 -0.45 -3.82 10.31
N ASP A 191 0.61 -4.45 9.79
CA ASP A 191 1.92 -3.81 9.60
C ASP A 191 1.80 -2.50 8.78
N VAL A 192 1.01 -2.50 7.70
CA VAL A 192 0.76 -1.30 6.88
C VAL A 192 -0.10 -0.28 7.64
N ALA A 193 -1.17 -0.73 8.28
CA ALA A 193 -2.12 0.16 8.92
C ALA A 193 -1.55 0.87 10.16
N ARG A 194 -0.49 0.35 10.79
CA ARG A 194 0.12 0.96 11.98
C ARG A 194 0.74 2.34 11.72
N THR A 195 1.17 2.63 10.50
CA THR A 195 1.72 3.94 10.12
C THR A 195 0.62 4.91 9.69
N SER A 196 -0.42 4.41 9.00
CA SER A 196 -1.50 5.24 8.45
C SER A 196 -2.64 5.50 9.45
N ALA A 197 -2.97 4.55 10.33
CA ALA A 197 -4.15 4.63 11.20
C ALA A 197 -4.17 5.86 12.14
N PRO A 198 -3.06 6.28 12.77
CA PRO A 198 -3.06 7.51 13.57
C PRO A 198 -3.37 8.77 12.74
N LEU A 199 -2.87 8.82 11.50
CA LEU A 199 -3.08 9.93 10.58
C LEU A 199 -4.52 9.94 10.05
N VAL A 200 -5.07 8.77 9.74
CA VAL A 200 -6.49 8.62 9.39
C VAL A 200 -7.37 9.04 10.56
N ALA A 201 -7.06 8.63 11.79
CA ALA A 201 -7.81 9.04 12.98
C ALA A 201 -7.80 10.57 13.18
N GLU A 202 -6.68 11.23 12.87
CA GLU A 202 -6.58 12.68 12.85
C GLU A 202 -7.42 13.32 11.74
N LEU A 203 -7.35 12.76 10.53
CA LEU A 203 -8.09 13.27 9.38
C LEU A 203 -9.61 13.16 9.56
N LEU A 204 -10.08 12.11 10.23
CA LEU A 204 -11.49 11.85 10.52
C LEU A 204 -12.01 12.61 11.75
N ALA A 205 -11.13 13.30 12.48
CA ALA A 205 -11.45 14.11 13.64
C ALA A 205 -12.67 15.02 13.47
N PRO A 206 -12.79 15.79 12.38
CA PRO A 206 -13.88 16.75 12.21
C PRO A 206 -15.24 16.10 11.92
N LEU A 207 -15.27 14.78 11.67
CA LEU A 207 -16.51 14.04 11.44
C LEU A 207 -17.17 13.58 12.75
N MET A 208 -16.44 13.60 13.86
CA MET A 208 -16.95 13.15 15.15
C MET A 208 -17.88 14.20 15.77
N PRO A 209 -19.02 13.79 16.37
CA PRO A 209 -19.85 14.72 17.12
C PRO A 209 -19.10 15.23 18.37
N SER A 210 -19.28 16.51 18.70
CA SER A 210 -18.66 17.14 19.88
C SER A 210 -19.53 17.10 21.14
N ASN A 211 -20.82 16.82 20.99
CA ASN A 211 -21.83 16.88 22.05
C ASN A 211 -22.19 15.51 22.65
N VAL A 212 -21.76 14.41 22.05
CA VAL A 212 -22.03 13.04 22.52
C VAL A 212 -20.79 12.16 22.36
N ALA A 213 -20.75 11.04 23.09
CA ALA A 213 -19.70 10.03 22.91
C ALA A 213 -19.82 9.38 21.52
N PRO A 214 -18.80 9.52 20.64
CA PRO A 214 -18.87 8.96 19.31
C PRO A 214 -18.90 7.43 19.34
N ARG A 215 -19.64 6.85 18.39
CA ARG A 215 -19.75 5.40 18.18
C ARG A 215 -19.35 5.11 16.75
N VAL A 216 -18.35 4.26 16.56
CA VAL A 216 -17.82 3.89 15.25
C VAL A 216 -18.18 2.44 14.94
N LEU A 217 -18.63 2.19 13.72
CA LEU A 217 -18.78 0.85 13.18
C LEU A 217 -17.67 0.62 12.15
N ASP A 218 -16.85 -0.40 12.33
CA ASP A 218 -15.77 -0.77 11.43
C ASP A 218 -16.11 -2.10 10.75
N ILE A 219 -16.67 -2.02 9.54
CA ILE A 219 -17.19 -3.19 8.82
C ILE A 219 -16.04 -3.85 8.09
N GLY A 220 -15.80 -5.13 8.38
CA GLY A 220 -14.62 -5.85 7.91
C GLY A 220 -13.32 -5.19 8.38
N GLY A 221 -13.33 -4.66 9.61
CA GLY A 221 -12.20 -3.92 10.17
C GLY A 221 -10.95 -4.76 10.44
N GLY A 222 -11.03 -6.08 10.23
CA GLY A 222 -9.91 -7.02 10.33
C GLY A 222 -9.12 -6.88 11.63
N HIS A 223 -7.82 -6.65 11.47
CA HIS A 223 -6.85 -6.36 12.53
C HIS A 223 -7.19 -5.16 13.45
N GLY A 224 -8.14 -4.29 13.09
CA GLY A 224 -8.71 -3.27 13.97
C GLY A 224 -7.86 -2.02 14.21
N ALA A 225 -6.79 -1.81 13.44
CA ALA A 225 -5.83 -0.71 13.67
C ALA A 225 -6.50 0.68 13.65
N TYR A 226 -7.41 0.90 12.71
CA TYR A 226 -8.12 2.17 12.55
C TYR A 226 -9.09 2.42 13.70
N SER A 227 -9.87 1.41 14.10
CA SER A 227 -10.71 1.45 15.30
C SER A 227 -9.91 1.76 16.57
N MET A 228 -8.77 1.10 16.76
CA MET A 228 -7.88 1.33 17.89
C MET A 228 -7.28 2.74 17.89
N ALA A 229 -6.83 3.24 16.73
CA ALA A 229 -6.29 4.59 16.60
C ALA A 229 -7.33 5.68 16.88
N LEU A 230 -8.57 5.49 16.38
CA LEU A 230 -9.70 6.38 16.70
C LEU A 230 -9.99 6.37 18.21
N ALA A 231 -10.06 5.20 18.84
CA ALA A 231 -10.26 5.08 20.27
C ALA A 231 -9.10 5.71 21.08
N GLN A 232 -7.85 5.57 20.66
CA GLN A 232 -6.71 6.21 21.32
C GLN A 232 -6.78 7.73 21.24
N ARG A 233 -7.20 8.27 20.09
CA ARG A 233 -7.33 9.71 19.89
C ARG A 233 -8.54 10.31 20.61
N TYR A 234 -9.64 9.57 20.70
CA TYR A 234 -10.90 10.02 21.30
C TYR A 234 -11.22 9.19 22.55
N PRO A 235 -10.94 9.69 23.78
CA PRO A 235 -11.09 8.90 25.00
C PRO A 235 -12.51 8.40 25.27
N THR A 236 -13.53 9.14 24.81
CA THR A 236 -14.96 8.79 24.97
C THR A 236 -15.51 7.96 23.81
N LEU A 237 -14.75 7.76 22.74
CA LEU A 237 -15.18 7.00 21.58
C LEU A 237 -15.22 5.51 21.90
N THR A 238 -16.27 4.86 21.42
CA THR A 238 -16.37 3.40 21.35
C THR A 238 -16.46 2.96 19.90
N ALA A 239 -15.85 1.82 19.58
CA ALA A 239 -15.85 1.23 18.25
C ALA A 239 -16.36 -0.21 18.31
N THR A 240 -17.05 -0.64 17.26
CA THR A 240 -17.42 -2.02 17.01
C THR A 240 -16.74 -2.48 15.73
N ILE A 241 -15.81 -3.43 15.82
CA ILE A 241 -15.27 -4.12 14.66
C ILE A 241 -16.21 -5.27 14.31
N PHE A 242 -16.87 -5.18 13.16
CA PHE A 242 -17.75 -6.22 12.64
C PHE A 242 -16.95 -7.08 11.66
N GLU A 243 -16.72 -8.36 11.99
CA GLU A 243 -15.89 -9.25 11.18
C GLU A 243 -16.43 -10.69 11.12
N LEU A 244 -15.99 -11.43 10.12
CA LEU A 244 -16.25 -12.85 9.98
C LEU A 244 -15.60 -13.62 11.14
N PRO A 245 -16.24 -14.72 11.60
CA PRO A 245 -15.75 -15.52 12.73
C PRO A 245 -14.25 -15.92 12.67
N PRO A 246 -13.68 -16.29 11.50
CA PRO A 246 -12.27 -16.68 11.42
C PRO A 246 -11.26 -15.56 11.75
N VAL A 247 -11.66 -14.29 11.59
CA VAL A 247 -10.77 -13.12 11.78
C VAL A 247 -10.77 -12.64 13.23
N ILE A 248 -11.89 -12.85 13.95
CA ILE A 248 -12.11 -12.40 15.33
C ILE A 248 -10.96 -12.75 16.29
N PRO A 249 -10.36 -13.97 16.29
CA PRO A 249 -9.27 -14.28 17.20
C PRO A 249 -8.04 -13.37 17.04
N VAL A 250 -7.72 -12.97 15.80
CA VAL A 250 -6.57 -12.09 15.52
C VAL A 250 -6.87 -10.67 15.98
N ALA A 251 -8.06 -10.16 15.65
CA ALA A 251 -8.51 -8.84 16.10
C ALA A 251 -8.53 -8.75 17.64
N GLN A 252 -8.99 -9.81 18.32
CA GLN A 252 -9.05 -9.88 19.78
C GLN A 252 -7.68 -9.79 20.43
N GLU A 253 -6.69 -10.51 19.89
CA GLU A 253 -5.29 -10.44 20.36
C GLU A 253 -4.74 -9.01 20.24
N LEU A 254 -4.94 -8.35 19.09
CA LEU A 254 -4.42 -7.02 18.83
C LEU A 254 -5.10 -5.92 19.66
N VAL A 255 -6.43 -6.00 19.82
CA VAL A 255 -7.20 -5.10 20.69
C VAL A 255 -6.80 -5.25 22.16
N ALA A 256 -6.62 -6.50 22.62
CA ALA A 256 -6.15 -6.78 23.97
C ALA A 256 -4.72 -6.25 24.20
N ALA A 257 -3.81 -6.49 23.25
CA ALA A 257 -2.44 -5.99 23.31
C ALA A 257 -2.37 -4.45 23.34
N SER A 258 -3.38 -3.76 22.80
CA SER A 258 -3.50 -2.30 22.81
C SER A 258 -4.17 -1.73 24.06
N GLY A 259 -4.70 -2.58 24.95
CA GLY A 259 -5.39 -2.16 26.18
C GLY A 259 -6.74 -1.48 25.96
N LEU A 260 -7.43 -1.80 24.85
CA LEU A 260 -8.65 -1.10 24.41
C LEU A 260 -9.92 -1.96 24.46
N THR A 261 -9.89 -3.11 25.13
CA THR A 261 -11.00 -4.09 25.16
C THR A 261 -12.33 -3.50 25.65
N GLU A 262 -12.29 -2.52 26.56
CA GLU A 262 -13.49 -1.85 27.08
C GLU A 262 -14.12 -0.86 26.09
N ARG A 263 -13.40 -0.47 25.03
CA ARG A 263 -13.82 0.58 24.10
C ARG A 263 -13.88 0.12 22.65
N VAL A 264 -13.23 -0.99 22.32
CA VAL A 264 -13.25 -1.60 20.99
C VAL A 264 -13.86 -2.99 21.14
N ALA A 265 -15.16 -3.09 20.83
CA ALA A 265 -15.90 -4.34 20.84
C ALA A 265 -15.70 -5.09 19.53
N LEU A 266 -15.75 -6.42 19.60
CA LEU A 266 -15.74 -7.30 18.43
C LEU A 266 -17.12 -7.91 18.25
N GLN A 267 -17.67 -7.79 17.04
CA GLN A 267 -18.93 -8.40 16.64
C GLN A 267 -18.67 -9.38 15.50
N SER A 268 -18.85 -10.67 15.77
CA SER A 268 -18.74 -11.71 14.76
C SER A 268 -20.01 -11.76 13.89
N GLY A 269 -19.87 -11.80 12.58
CA GLY A 269 -21.00 -12.00 11.66
C GLY A 269 -20.65 -11.85 10.17
N ASP A 270 -21.62 -12.14 9.31
CA ASP A 270 -21.58 -11.87 7.88
C ASP A 270 -22.42 -10.64 7.57
N PHE A 271 -21.79 -9.53 7.15
CA PHE A 271 -22.50 -8.27 6.88
C PHE A 271 -23.51 -8.39 5.75
N LYS A 272 -23.46 -9.44 4.92
CA LYS A 272 -24.48 -9.69 3.89
C LYS A 272 -25.80 -10.10 4.51
N GLN A 273 -25.76 -10.82 5.63
CA GLN A 273 -26.94 -11.45 6.24
C GLN A 273 -27.33 -10.77 7.56
N ASP A 274 -26.35 -10.50 8.40
CA ASP A 274 -26.57 -10.11 9.80
C ASP A 274 -26.82 -8.62 9.98
N HIS A 275 -27.43 -8.26 11.11
CA HIS A 275 -27.70 -6.88 11.47
C HIS A 275 -26.44 -6.18 12.00
N LEU A 276 -26.13 -4.98 11.48
CA LEU A 276 -24.92 -4.23 11.86
C LEU A 276 -25.04 -3.50 13.22
N GLY A 277 -26.25 -3.39 13.73
CA GLY A 277 -26.60 -2.57 14.89
C GLY A 277 -27.09 -1.18 14.46
N THR A 278 -27.28 -0.28 15.43
CA THR A 278 -27.70 1.09 15.19
C THR A 278 -27.00 2.06 16.16
N GLY A 279 -27.12 3.36 15.88
CA GLY A 279 -26.61 4.41 16.74
C GLY A 279 -25.15 4.73 16.53
N TYR A 280 -24.63 4.48 15.32
CA TYR A 280 -23.27 4.83 14.94
C TYR A 280 -23.22 6.23 14.34
N HIS A 281 -22.13 6.94 14.60
CA HIS A 281 -21.88 8.29 14.08
C HIS A 281 -20.91 8.24 12.90
N LEU A 282 -20.08 7.20 12.83
CA LEU A 282 -19.17 6.95 11.73
C LEU A 282 -19.18 5.46 11.37
N ALA A 283 -19.15 5.14 10.09
CA ALA A 283 -18.91 3.80 9.58
C ALA A 283 -17.65 3.77 8.70
N LEU A 284 -16.78 2.79 8.91
CA LEU A 284 -15.59 2.54 8.09
C LEU A 284 -15.82 1.32 7.19
N LEU A 285 -15.51 1.46 5.90
CA LEU A 285 -15.47 0.36 4.93
C LEU A 285 -14.15 0.42 4.17
N PHE A 286 -13.10 -0.17 4.74
CA PHE A 286 -11.76 -0.10 4.18
C PHE A 286 -11.44 -1.44 3.48
N GLY A 287 -11.26 -1.42 2.16
CA GLY A 287 -10.98 -2.62 1.37
C GLY A 287 -12.15 -3.59 1.20
N ILE A 288 -13.38 -3.21 1.56
CA ILE A 288 -14.55 -4.12 1.56
C ILE A 288 -15.28 -4.14 0.24
N LEU A 289 -15.50 -2.97 -0.36
CA LEU A 289 -16.33 -2.84 -1.55
C LEU A 289 -15.70 -3.48 -2.79
N THR A 290 -14.38 -3.61 -2.83
CA THR A 290 -13.62 -4.28 -3.91
C THR A 290 -13.96 -5.77 -4.05
N HIS A 291 -14.59 -6.38 -3.04
CA HIS A 291 -15.02 -7.78 -3.06
C HIS A 291 -16.48 -7.97 -3.49
N GLN A 292 -17.23 -6.87 -3.69
CA GLN A 292 -18.66 -6.90 -3.94
C GLN A 292 -18.98 -6.58 -5.39
N THR A 293 -20.05 -7.18 -5.89
CA THR A 293 -20.76 -6.68 -7.07
C THR A 293 -21.45 -5.35 -6.77
N THR A 294 -21.89 -4.62 -7.80
CA THR A 294 -22.64 -3.37 -7.62
C THR A 294 -23.87 -3.54 -6.73
N ASP A 295 -24.69 -4.57 -6.97
CA ASP A 295 -25.92 -4.79 -6.20
C ASP A 295 -25.61 -5.12 -4.73
N GLU A 296 -24.59 -5.94 -4.48
CA GLU A 296 -24.12 -6.25 -3.13
C GLU A 296 -23.55 -5.02 -2.42
N ALA A 297 -22.79 -4.18 -3.13
CA ALA A 297 -22.24 -2.95 -2.59
C ALA A 297 -23.34 -1.96 -2.19
N VAL A 298 -24.33 -1.74 -3.05
CA VAL A 298 -25.48 -0.87 -2.76
C VAL A 298 -26.31 -1.43 -1.60
N ALA A 299 -26.54 -2.74 -1.54
CA ALA A 299 -27.24 -3.38 -0.44
C ALA A 299 -26.50 -3.20 0.90
N LEU A 300 -25.17 -3.40 0.92
CA LEU A 300 -24.35 -3.15 2.10
C LEU A 300 -24.40 -1.69 2.53
N LEU A 301 -24.20 -0.76 1.60
CA LEU A 301 -24.25 0.68 1.89
C LEU A 301 -25.63 1.10 2.41
N THR A 302 -26.72 0.51 1.91
CA THR A 302 -28.08 0.75 2.42
C THR A 302 -28.22 0.29 3.88
N LYS A 303 -27.65 -0.87 4.24
CA LYS A 303 -27.60 -1.34 5.65
C LYS A 303 -26.77 -0.41 6.52
N VAL A 304 -25.63 0.06 6.03
CA VAL A 304 -24.76 1.02 6.74
C VAL A 304 -25.50 2.35 6.94
N HIS A 305 -26.20 2.84 5.92
CA HIS A 305 -27.05 4.03 6.03
C HIS A 305 -28.12 3.89 7.11
N ALA A 306 -28.75 2.72 7.23
CA ALA A 306 -29.73 2.43 8.28
C ALA A 306 -29.09 2.40 9.69
N ALA A 307 -27.86 1.92 9.82
CA ALA A 307 -27.14 1.81 11.09
C ALA A 307 -26.63 3.16 11.64
N LEU A 308 -26.43 4.15 10.76
CA LEU A 308 -25.95 5.49 11.11
C LEU A 308 -27.06 6.37 11.69
N GLU A 309 -26.71 7.21 12.66
CA GLU A 309 -27.54 8.33 13.13
C GLU A 309 -27.69 9.41 12.04
N PRO A 310 -28.76 10.23 12.08
CA PRO A 310 -28.86 11.41 11.22
C PRO A 310 -27.63 12.32 11.36
N GLY A 311 -27.07 12.76 10.22
CA GLY A 311 -25.81 13.50 10.18
C GLY A 311 -24.53 12.65 10.29
N GLY A 312 -24.65 11.35 10.56
CA GLY A 312 -23.54 10.39 10.57
C GLY A 312 -22.90 10.23 9.20
N ALA A 313 -21.68 9.71 9.19
CA ALA A 313 -20.88 9.58 7.96
C ALA A 313 -20.40 8.15 7.71
N VAL A 314 -20.22 7.81 6.44
CA VAL A 314 -19.50 6.62 5.99
C VAL A 314 -18.19 7.05 5.34
N VAL A 315 -17.12 6.31 5.64
CA VAL A 315 -15.78 6.54 5.11
C VAL A 315 -15.33 5.28 4.38
N ILE A 316 -14.97 5.44 3.11
CA ILE A 316 -14.50 4.36 2.26
C ILE A 316 -13.05 4.59 1.90
N HIS A 317 -12.24 3.55 2.04
CA HIS A 317 -10.85 3.52 1.58
C HIS A 317 -10.66 2.31 0.65
N ASN A 318 -10.23 2.55 -0.60
CA ASN A 318 -9.95 1.53 -1.61
C ASN A 318 -8.80 1.99 -2.51
N PHE A 319 -8.24 1.05 -3.28
CA PHE A 319 -7.48 1.37 -4.48
C PHE A 319 -8.43 1.87 -5.58
N LEU A 320 -8.32 3.15 -5.93
CA LEU A 320 -9.22 3.80 -6.87
C LEU A 320 -8.58 3.99 -8.24
N LEU A 321 -9.25 3.46 -9.26
CA LEU A 321 -8.93 3.72 -10.66
C LEU A 321 -9.31 5.15 -11.04
N ASN A 322 -8.55 5.74 -11.96
CA ASN A 322 -8.94 6.91 -12.72
C ASN A 322 -10.17 6.59 -13.57
N SER A 323 -10.88 7.61 -14.04
CA SER A 323 -12.09 7.46 -14.85
C SER A 323 -11.87 6.66 -16.14
N ASP A 324 -10.67 6.72 -16.72
CA ASP A 324 -10.27 5.94 -17.90
C ASP A 324 -9.77 4.53 -17.57
N ARG A 325 -9.66 4.18 -16.27
CA ARG A 325 -9.23 2.89 -15.72
C ARG A 325 -7.79 2.47 -16.07
N VAL A 326 -6.94 3.36 -16.57
CA VAL A 326 -5.55 3.00 -16.93
C VAL A 326 -4.52 3.44 -15.89
N GLY A 327 -4.95 3.98 -14.76
CA GLY A 327 -4.08 4.34 -13.66
C GLY A 327 -4.85 4.66 -12.39
N PRO A 328 -4.15 5.01 -11.30
CA PRO A 328 -2.70 4.87 -11.13
C PRO A 328 -2.24 3.40 -11.12
N LEU A 329 -0.93 3.17 -11.25
CA LEU A 329 -0.34 1.83 -11.45
C LEU A 329 -0.72 0.86 -10.32
N ASP A 330 -0.62 1.30 -9.07
CA ASP A 330 -1.02 0.54 -7.88
C ASP A 330 -2.47 0.07 -7.95
N ALA A 331 -3.40 0.93 -8.38
CA ALA A 331 -4.81 0.55 -8.54
C ALA A 331 -5.02 -0.47 -9.67
N THR A 332 -4.30 -0.34 -10.79
CA THR A 332 -4.38 -1.32 -11.88
C THR A 332 -3.76 -2.68 -11.51
N LEU A 333 -2.68 -2.69 -10.74
CA LEU A 333 -2.09 -3.92 -10.21
C LEU A 333 -2.99 -4.56 -9.16
N PHE A 334 -3.66 -3.75 -8.34
CA PHE A 334 -4.66 -4.22 -7.39
C PHE A 334 -5.89 -4.82 -8.10
N ASP A 335 -6.32 -4.26 -9.23
CA ASP A 335 -7.40 -4.84 -10.03
C ASP A 335 -7.04 -6.23 -10.55
N LEU A 336 -5.82 -6.42 -11.07
CA LEU A 336 -5.30 -7.74 -11.44
C LEU A 336 -5.18 -8.68 -10.23
N HIS A 337 -4.80 -8.15 -9.07
CA HIS A 337 -4.78 -8.92 -7.83
C HIS A 337 -6.19 -9.43 -7.48
N MET A 338 -7.22 -8.59 -7.64
CA MET A 338 -8.61 -8.99 -7.46
C MET A 338 -9.04 -10.05 -8.47
N LEU A 339 -8.68 -9.91 -9.75
CA LEU A 339 -8.94 -10.95 -10.76
C LEU A 339 -8.34 -12.32 -10.35
N LEU A 340 -7.15 -12.32 -9.75
CA LEU A 340 -6.48 -13.55 -9.31
C LEU A 340 -7.04 -14.12 -8.02
N ALA A 341 -7.59 -13.29 -7.14
CA ALA A 341 -7.99 -13.67 -5.78
C ALA A 341 -9.50 -13.83 -5.58
N ASN A 342 -10.31 -13.12 -6.36
CA ASN A 342 -11.76 -13.07 -6.20
C ASN A 342 -12.46 -13.15 -7.55
N LYS A 343 -13.42 -14.06 -7.69
CA LYS A 343 -14.20 -14.22 -8.93
C LYS A 343 -14.99 -12.98 -9.33
N THR A 344 -15.45 -12.22 -8.36
CA THR A 344 -16.32 -11.06 -8.55
C THR A 344 -15.69 -9.76 -8.08
N GLY A 345 -14.43 -9.80 -7.62
CA GLY A 345 -13.75 -8.62 -7.09
C GLY A 345 -13.11 -7.79 -8.20
N ALA A 346 -13.05 -6.49 -7.98
CA ALA A 346 -12.43 -5.52 -8.89
C ALA A 346 -12.00 -4.25 -8.14
N ALA A 347 -11.12 -3.47 -8.76
CA ALA A 347 -10.92 -2.07 -8.42
C ALA A 347 -11.98 -1.20 -9.11
N TYR A 348 -12.37 -0.12 -8.44
CA TYR A 348 -13.44 0.77 -8.90
C TYR A 348 -12.95 2.22 -8.96
N THR A 349 -13.64 3.02 -9.75
CA THR A 349 -13.42 4.47 -9.85
C THR A 349 -14.16 5.22 -8.73
N SER A 350 -13.75 6.45 -8.44
CA SER A 350 -14.48 7.31 -7.50
C SER A 350 -15.92 7.55 -7.92
N ASP A 351 -16.19 7.64 -9.23
CA ASP A 351 -17.53 7.90 -9.77
C ASP A 351 -18.46 6.71 -9.58
N GLU A 352 -17.95 5.48 -9.75
CA GLU A 352 -18.73 4.25 -9.46
C GLU A 352 -19.11 4.18 -7.97
N LEU A 353 -18.15 4.43 -7.07
CA LEU A 353 -18.43 4.43 -5.63
C LEU A 353 -19.40 5.56 -5.23
N ALA A 354 -19.28 6.74 -5.84
CA ALA A 354 -20.20 7.85 -5.62
C ALA A 354 -21.64 7.48 -6.05
N ALA A 355 -21.79 6.83 -7.21
CA ALA A 355 -23.10 6.36 -7.67
C ALA A 355 -23.72 5.35 -6.70
N TRP A 356 -22.93 4.44 -6.13
CA TRP A 356 -23.44 3.46 -5.15
C TRP A 356 -23.84 4.11 -3.82
N LEU A 357 -23.06 5.09 -3.36
CA LEU A 357 -23.39 5.87 -2.17
C LEU A 357 -24.70 6.64 -2.35
N GLU A 358 -24.88 7.32 -3.49
CA GLU A 358 -26.10 8.06 -3.81
C GLU A 358 -27.32 7.12 -3.92
N ALA A 359 -27.16 5.97 -4.57
CA ALA A 359 -28.21 4.93 -4.65
C ALA A 359 -28.62 4.39 -3.27
N ALA A 360 -27.68 4.30 -2.33
CA ALA A 360 -27.92 3.90 -0.95
C ALA A 360 -28.49 5.01 -0.04
N GLY A 361 -28.69 6.22 -0.57
CA GLY A 361 -29.29 7.35 0.15
C GLY A 361 -28.31 8.30 0.83
N PHE A 362 -27.00 8.13 0.63
CA PHE A 362 -26.00 9.07 1.12
C PHE A 362 -25.92 10.34 0.24
N THR A 363 -25.30 11.39 0.79
CA THR A 363 -24.90 12.56 -0.01
C THR A 363 -23.81 12.19 -1.01
N LYS A 364 -23.64 13.04 -2.04
CA LYS A 364 -22.45 13.00 -2.90
C LYS A 364 -21.18 12.99 -2.03
N PRO A 365 -20.21 12.09 -2.27
CA PRO A 365 -19.02 12.00 -1.45
C PRO A 365 -18.06 13.18 -1.67
N GLU A 366 -17.35 13.55 -0.62
CA GLU A 366 -16.14 14.37 -0.66
C GLU A 366 -14.89 13.46 -0.55
N THR A 367 -13.76 13.92 -1.06
CA THR A 367 -12.48 13.20 -0.94
C THR A 367 -11.60 13.88 0.09
N LEU A 368 -11.19 13.13 1.11
CA LEU A 368 -10.12 13.52 2.01
C LEU A 368 -8.82 12.85 1.56
N MET A 369 -7.77 13.65 1.41
CA MET A 369 -6.45 13.22 0.96
C MET A 369 -5.46 13.32 2.11
N LEU A 370 -4.83 12.21 2.45
CA LEU A 370 -3.57 12.19 3.17
C LEU A 370 -2.47 12.10 2.11
N ASN A 371 -1.61 13.12 1.98
CA ASN A 371 -0.58 13.12 0.93
C ASN A 371 0.74 12.50 1.39
N GLU A 372 1.00 12.45 2.70
CA GLU A 372 2.26 12.01 3.31
C GLU A 372 1.98 11.26 4.62
N PRO A 373 2.82 10.29 5.03
CA PRO A 373 3.99 9.78 4.31
C PRO A 373 3.62 8.79 3.19
N GLU A 374 2.40 8.28 3.19
CA GLU A 374 1.85 7.42 2.13
C GLU A 374 0.52 8.01 1.65
N PRO A 375 0.33 8.19 0.34
CA PRO A 375 -0.87 8.82 -0.18
C PRO A 375 -2.09 7.92 0.07
N LEU A 376 -3.02 8.40 0.88
CA LEU A 376 -4.25 7.69 1.24
C LEU A 376 -5.46 8.54 0.85
N ARG A 377 -6.39 7.91 0.12
CA ARG A 377 -7.64 8.55 -0.33
C ARG A 377 -8.82 7.97 0.44
N LEU A 378 -9.59 8.85 1.06
CA LEU A 378 -10.82 8.52 1.76
C LEU A 378 -12.00 9.20 1.06
N LEU A 379 -13.00 8.43 0.66
CA LEU A 379 -14.28 8.97 0.24
C LEU A 379 -15.21 9.05 1.45
N VAL A 380 -15.73 10.24 1.71
CA VAL A 380 -16.61 10.52 2.85
C VAL A 380 -17.97 10.93 2.33
N ALA A 381 -19.02 10.26 2.78
CA ALA A 381 -20.40 10.62 2.46
C ALA A 381 -21.26 10.63 3.72
N ARG A 382 -22.30 11.46 3.74
CA ARG A 382 -23.13 11.68 4.93
C ARG A 382 -24.54 11.18 4.75
N LYS A 383 -25.13 10.71 5.84
CA LYS A 383 -26.57 10.55 5.98
C LYS A 383 -27.15 11.93 6.28
N ARG A 384 -28.15 12.37 5.49
CA ARG A 384 -28.83 13.65 5.74
C ARG A 384 -29.48 13.65 7.13
N SER A 385 -29.45 14.81 7.78
CA SER A 385 -30.05 15.03 9.10
C SER A 385 -31.57 14.91 9.08
#